data_AF-A0A815HLG6-F1
#
_entry.id   AF-A0A815HLG6-F1
#
_cell.length_a   1.000
_cell.length_b   1.000
_cell.length_c   1.000
_cell.angle_alpha   90.00
_cell.angle_beta   90.00
_cell.angle_gamma   90.00
#
_symmetry.space_group_name_H-M   'P 1'
#
loop_
_entity.id
_entity.type
_entity.pdbx_description
1 polymer ?
#
loop_
_entity_poly.entity_id
_entity_poly.type
_entity_poly.pdbx_seq_one_letter_code
_entity_poly.pdbx_strand_id
1 'polypeptide(L)'
;MYDEKCNSQIYHLDQGLVFRCHILYYKQISSNNLLCDKDRIIFNFHHVLFDFPSMKIFLHDLNQAYMTNQLPINHNTDLRYLDYALIEQQMPMTSANLSCDFLNYALTNNIELQHLALAAYYMFLFKLTNGERDICIGMNTHTRYKYEFKSIIGLYENLIPLRCQLDRDDSFRQLVEYVQEMATNCMKYSYFPLQHILAQHSDC
;
A
#
# COMPACT_ATOMS: atom_id res chain seq x y z
N MET A 1 -38.68 -0.38 -13.47
CA MET A 1 -38.40 -1.64 -12.78
C MET A 1 -36.90 -1.76 -12.66
N TYR A 2 -36.38 -1.43 -11.48
CA TYR A 2 -34.99 -1.73 -11.11
C TYR A 2 -34.90 -3.25 -10.97
N ASP A 3 -34.11 -3.90 -11.83
CA ASP A 3 -33.91 -5.33 -11.80
C ASP A 3 -32.80 -5.66 -10.78
N GLU A 4 -33.20 -6.20 -9.63
CA GLU A 4 -32.35 -6.56 -8.48
C GLU A 4 -31.32 -7.68 -8.77
N LYS A 5 -31.24 -8.18 -10.01
CA LYS A 5 -30.31 -9.25 -10.40
C LYS A 5 -28.87 -8.80 -10.70
N CYS A 6 -28.58 -7.49 -10.70
CA CYS A 6 -27.23 -6.97 -10.94
C CYS A 6 -26.37 -6.90 -9.66
N ASN A 7 -26.59 -7.81 -8.70
CA ASN A 7 -25.92 -7.79 -7.39
C ASN A 7 -25.03 -9.02 -7.13
N SER A 8 -24.33 -9.52 -8.17
CA SER A 8 -23.32 -10.58 -8.02
C SER A 8 -21.92 -10.13 -8.49
N GLN A 9 -21.59 -8.84 -8.30
CA GLN A 9 -20.22 -8.34 -8.49
C GLN A 9 -19.26 -8.74 -7.35
N ILE A 10 -19.74 -9.45 -6.32
CA ILE A 10 -18.94 -9.92 -5.20
C ILE A 10 -18.12 -11.16 -5.64
N TYR A 11 -16.88 -11.26 -5.17
CA TYR A 11 -16.05 -12.44 -5.38
C TYR A 11 -16.41 -13.53 -4.37
N HIS A 12 -16.76 -14.72 -4.87
CA HIS A 12 -16.99 -15.91 -4.05
C HIS A 12 -15.67 -16.67 -3.94
N LEU A 13 -14.96 -16.49 -2.81
CA LEU A 13 -13.61 -17.02 -2.59
C LEU A 13 -13.55 -18.56 -2.64
N ASP A 14 -14.64 -19.21 -2.24
CA ASP A 14 -14.86 -20.66 -2.29
C ASP A 14 -14.92 -21.22 -3.72
N GLN A 15 -15.24 -20.38 -4.70
CA GLN A 15 -15.36 -20.75 -6.11
C GLN A 15 -14.06 -20.52 -6.90
N GLY A 16 -13.00 -19.97 -6.27
CA GLY A 16 -11.68 -19.76 -6.86
C GLY A 16 -11.60 -18.68 -7.95
N LEU A 17 -12.72 -18.12 -8.40
CA LEU A 17 -12.79 -17.03 -9.36
C LEU A 17 -12.61 -15.68 -8.66
N VAL A 18 -11.36 -15.34 -8.34
CA VAL A 18 -10.97 -14.11 -7.61
C VAL A 18 -10.30 -13.04 -8.49
N PHE A 19 -10.19 -13.32 -9.78
CA PHE A 19 -9.66 -12.42 -10.81
C PHE A 19 -10.59 -12.42 -12.02
N ARG A 20 -10.88 -11.23 -12.55
CA ARG A 20 -11.71 -11.03 -13.74
C ARG A 20 -11.04 -10.00 -14.65
N CYS A 21 -11.09 -10.28 -15.95
CA CYS A 21 -10.67 -9.35 -17.00
C CYS A 21 -11.87 -9.10 -17.90
N HIS A 22 -12.21 -7.83 -18.10
CA HIS A 22 -13.26 -7.41 -19.02
C HIS A 22 -12.65 -6.53 -20.11
N ILE A 23 -12.96 -6.84 -21.37
CA ILE A 23 -12.56 -6.01 -22.51
C ILE A 23 -13.80 -5.29 -23.01
N LEU A 24 -13.78 -3.96 -22.92
CA LEU A 24 -14.80 -3.08 -23.45
C LEU A 24 -14.34 -2.55 -24.79
N TYR A 25 -14.96 -3.05 -25.85
CA TYR A 25 -14.70 -2.59 -27.22
C TYR A 25 -15.43 -1.28 -27.48
N TYR A 26 -14.70 -0.25 -27.87
CA TYR A 26 -15.28 0.98 -28.37
C TYR A 26 -15.77 0.73 -29.79
N LYS A 27 -17.09 0.79 -29.96
CA LYS A 27 -17.84 0.46 -31.18
C LYS A 27 -17.07 0.77 -32.48
N GLN A 28 -16.39 -0.24 -33.02
CA GLN A 28 -15.87 -0.21 -34.38
C GLN A 28 -16.10 -1.58 -35.03
N ILE A 29 -16.75 -1.53 -36.19
CA ILE A 29 -16.90 -2.63 -37.12
C ILE A 29 -15.54 -2.74 -37.82
N SER A 30 -14.59 -3.48 -37.25
CA SER A 30 -13.38 -3.88 -37.95
C SER A 30 -13.15 -5.37 -37.73
N SER A 31 -12.92 -6.08 -38.84
CA SER A 31 -12.85 -7.53 -38.97
C SER A 31 -11.58 -8.18 -38.40
N ASN A 32 -10.72 -7.39 -37.75
CA ASN A 32 -9.52 -7.90 -37.10
C ASN A 32 -9.75 -7.84 -35.59
N ASN A 33 -9.61 -8.99 -34.91
CA ASN A 33 -9.75 -9.17 -33.45
C ASN A 33 -8.68 -8.43 -32.61
N LEU A 34 -8.15 -7.32 -33.10
CA LEU A 34 -7.12 -6.52 -32.44
C LEU A 34 -7.78 -5.36 -31.68
N LEU A 35 -7.26 -5.08 -30.50
CA LEU A 35 -7.70 -3.94 -29.68
C LEU A 35 -7.32 -2.62 -30.34
N CYS A 36 -8.21 -1.64 -30.27
CA CYS A 36 -7.96 -0.26 -30.68
C CYS A 36 -7.69 0.65 -29.48
N ASP A 37 -7.08 1.83 -29.71
CA ASP A 37 -6.73 2.79 -28.65
C ASP A 37 -7.93 3.27 -27.80
N LYS A 38 -9.14 3.12 -28.32
CA LYS A 38 -10.37 3.48 -27.61
C LYS A 38 -10.95 2.34 -26.78
N ASP A 39 -10.47 1.11 -26.97
CA ASP A 39 -10.86 -0.02 -26.15
C ASP A 39 -10.32 0.13 -24.73
N ARG A 40 -11.00 -0.49 -23.78
CA ARG A 40 -10.62 -0.46 -22.37
C ARG A 40 -10.53 -1.88 -21.85
N ILE A 41 -9.41 -2.20 -21.22
CA ILE A 41 -9.26 -3.44 -20.46
C ILE A 41 -9.45 -3.09 -18.99
N ILE A 42 -10.41 -3.74 -18.35
CA ILE A 42 -10.71 -3.58 -16.94
C ILE A 42 -10.29 -4.87 -16.24
N PHE A 43 -9.26 -4.78 -15.41
CA PHE A 43 -8.89 -5.83 -14.47
C PHE A 43 -9.60 -5.57 -13.15
N ASN A 44 -10.30 -6.58 -12.65
CA ASN A 44 -10.90 -6.57 -11.34
C ASN A 44 -10.35 -7.79 -10.59
N PHE A 45 -9.97 -7.60 -9.34
CA PHE A 45 -9.38 -8.64 -8.51
C PHE A 45 -9.75 -8.39 -7.06
N HIS A 46 -9.89 -9.49 -6.31
CA HIS A 46 -10.05 -9.40 -4.87
C HIS A 46 -8.70 -9.06 -4.21
N HIS A 47 -8.67 -8.10 -3.27
CA HIS A 47 -7.43 -7.63 -2.61
C HIS A 47 -6.64 -8.77 -1.92
N VAL A 48 -7.28 -9.90 -1.61
CA VAL A 48 -6.62 -11.11 -1.08
C VAL A 48 -5.53 -11.67 -2.01
N LEU A 49 -5.61 -11.40 -3.32
CA LEU A 49 -4.62 -11.84 -4.31
C LEU A 49 -3.53 -10.79 -4.60
N PHE A 50 -3.82 -9.52 -4.35
CA PHE A 50 -3.02 -8.40 -4.84
C PHE A 50 -2.83 -7.35 -3.75
N ASP A 51 -1.60 -7.23 -3.24
CA ASP A 51 -1.14 -6.04 -2.52
C ASP A 51 -0.63 -4.98 -3.53
N PHE A 52 -0.35 -3.76 -3.04
CA PHE A 52 0.14 -2.67 -3.90
C PHE A 52 1.43 -3.04 -4.69
N PRO A 53 2.40 -3.79 -4.12
CA PRO A 53 3.51 -4.36 -4.88
C PRO A 53 3.13 -5.42 -5.92
N SER A 54 2.20 -6.33 -5.61
CA SER A 54 1.77 -7.42 -6.50
C SER A 54 1.12 -6.90 -7.76
N MET A 55 0.40 -5.77 -7.67
CA MET A 55 -0.18 -5.10 -8.85
C MET A 55 0.88 -4.73 -9.88
N LYS A 56 2.04 -4.26 -9.40
CA LYS A 56 3.15 -3.83 -10.26
C LYS A 56 3.78 -5.02 -10.98
N ILE A 57 3.94 -6.14 -10.29
CA ILE A 57 4.49 -7.38 -10.86
C ILE A 57 3.56 -7.90 -11.96
N PHE A 58 2.25 -7.97 -11.69
CA PHE A 58 1.28 -8.44 -12.67
C PHE A 58 1.22 -7.58 -13.93
N LEU A 59 1.22 -6.25 -13.81
CA LEU A 59 1.22 -5.37 -14.98
C LEU A 59 2.50 -5.49 -15.81
N HIS A 60 3.65 -5.71 -15.16
CA HIS A 60 4.92 -5.95 -15.86
C HIS A 60 4.86 -7.25 -16.68
N ASP A 61 4.49 -8.35 -16.04
CA ASP A 61 4.42 -9.67 -16.68
C ASP A 61 3.39 -9.72 -17.81
N LEU A 62 2.24 -9.06 -17.60
CA LEU A 62 1.19 -8.92 -18.61
C LEU A 62 1.70 -8.16 -19.85
N ASN A 63 2.39 -7.03 -19.66
CA ASN A 63 2.91 -6.24 -20.77
C ASN A 63 3.98 -7.02 -21.55
N GLN A 64 4.89 -7.70 -20.85
CA GLN A 64 5.90 -8.53 -21.49
C GLN A 64 5.26 -9.66 -22.30
N ALA A 65 4.32 -10.39 -21.71
CA ALA A 65 3.61 -11.47 -22.40
C ALA A 65 2.81 -10.97 -23.62
N TYR A 66 2.20 -9.79 -23.53
CA TYR A 66 1.48 -9.19 -24.65
C TYR A 66 2.40 -8.85 -25.83
N MET A 67 3.59 -8.32 -25.55
CA MET A 67 4.53 -7.91 -26.60
C MET A 67 5.28 -9.09 -27.22
N THR A 68 5.60 -10.13 -26.44
CA THR A 68 6.41 -11.26 -26.90
C THR A 68 5.60 -12.51 -27.23
N ASN A 69 4.31 -12.52 -26.90
CA ASN A 69 3.42 -13.67 -26.98
C ASN A 69 3.93 -14.91 -26.22
N GLN A 70 4.75 -14.68 -25.18
CA GLN A 70 5.33 -15.72 -24.31
C GLN A 70 5.22 -15.28 -22.86
N LEU A 71 4.75 -16.17 -21.97
CA LEU A 71 4.75 -15.89 -20.53
C LEU A 71 6.20 -15.75 -20.04
N PRO A 72 6.52 -14.73 -19.22
CA PRO A 72 7.87 -14.56 -18.71
C PRO A 72 8.28 -15.78 -17.88
N ILE A 73 9.35 -16.46 -18.31
CA ILE A 73 9.97 -17.51 -17.54
C ILE A 73 10.81 -16.81 -16.47
N ASN A 74 10.44 -16.99 -15.20
CA ASN A 74 11.10 -16.33 -14.08
C ASN A 74 12.50 -16.94 -13.86
N HIS A 75 13.48 -16.45 -14.61
CA HIS A 75 14.88 -16.74 -14.41
C HIS A 75 15.49 -15.59 -13.61
N ASN A 76 15.57 -15.78 -12.29
CA ASN A 76 16.46 -15.11 -11.34
C ASN A 76 16.99 -13.71 -11.73
N THR A 77 16.39 -12.72 -11.07
CA THR A 77 16.54 -11.26 -11.18
C THR A 77 17.97 -10.70 -11.31
N ASP A 78 18.20 -9.94 -12.38
CA ASP A 78 19.28 -8.93 -12.49
C ASP A 78 18.84 -7.52 -12.06
N LEU A 79 17.55 -7.35 -11.69
CA LEU A 79 16.80 -6.14 -11.31
C LEU A 79 17.53 -4.85 -11.65
N ARG A 80 17.13 -4.10 -12.69
CA ARG A 80 17.79 -2.80 -12.86
C ARG A 80 16.94 -1.68 -12.28
N TYR A 81 16.98 -1.70 -10.95
CA TYR A 81 16.67 -0.65 -10.01
C TYR A 81 17.05 0.79 -10.45
N LEU A 82 18.01 0.97 -11.36
CA LEU A 82 18.41 2.29 -11.87
C LEU A 82 17.24 3.07 -12.50
N ASP A 83 16.26 2.39 -13.07
CA ASP A 83 15.10 3.02 -13.71
C ASP A 83 14.03 3.45 -12.70
N TYR A 84 13.97 2.79 -11.55
CA TYR A 84 13.13 3.18 -10.42
C TYR A 84 13.64 4.50 -9.78
N ALA A 85 14.96 4.71 -9.72
CA ALA A 85 15.59 5.95 -9.22
C ALA A 85 15.30 7.19 -10.10
N LEU A 86 14.95 7.01 -11.37
CA LEU A 86 14.57 8.11 -12.28
C LEU A 86 13.10 8.53 -12.14
N ILE A 87 12.21 7.60 -11.74
CA ILE A 87 10.77 7.86 -11.58
C ILE A 87 10.47 8.49 -10.22
N GLU A 88 11.24 8.19 -9.18
CA GLU A 88 11.18 8.91 -7.89
C GLU A 88 11.56 10.40 -8.03
N GLN A 89 12.46 10.72 -8.97
CA GLN A 89 12.86 12.09 -9.29
C GLN A 89 11.81 12.96 -10.01
N GLN A 90 10.74 12.37 -10.56
CA GLN A 90 9.76 13.07 -11.42
C GLN A 90 8.33 13.17 -10.85
N MET A 91 8.08 12.67 -9.64
CA MET A 91 6.76 12.85 -9.02
C MET A 91 6.54 14.33 -8.64
N PRO A 92 5.43 14.97 -9.07
CA PRO A 92 5.10 16.34 -8.67
C PRO A 92 4.60 16.31 -7.21
N MET A 93 5.53 16.44 -6.27
CA MET A 93 5.23 16.62 -4.86
C MET A 93 4.53 17.97 -4.67
N THR A 94 3.23 17.92 -4.39
CA THR A 94 2.45 19.08 -3.98
C THR A 94 3.17 19.83 -2.86
N SER A 95 3.54 21.08 -3.12
CA SER A 95 4.45 21.96 -2.36
C SER A 95 5.89 21.46 -2.27
N ALA A 96 6.66 21.64 -3.36
CA ALA A 96 8.10 21.36 -3.40
C ALA A 96 8.87 21.99 -2.22
N ASN A 97 8.47 23.18 -1.76
CA ASN A 97 9.09 23.83 -0.60
C ASN A 97 8.79 23.10 0.70
N LEU A 98 7.53 22.73 0.99
CA LEU A 98 7.20 22.02 2.22
C LEU A 98 7.82 20.63 2.23
N SER A 99 7.86 19.94 1.09
CA SER A 99 8.49 18.61 0.99
C SER A 99 10.01 18.70 1.20
N CYS A 100 10.67 19.70 0.61
CA CYS A 100 12.09 19.97 0.83
C CYS A 100 12.39 20.38 2.27
N ASP A 101 11.59 21.26 2.87
CA ASP A 101 11.76 21.71 4.25
C ASP A 101 11.53 20.55 5.24
N PHE A 102 10.56 19.69 4.95
CA PHE A 102 10.25 18.50 5.75
C PHE A 102 11.35 17.45 5.66
N LEU A 103 11.89 17.21 4.45
CA LEU A 103 13.06 16.36 4.24
C LEU A 103 14.30 16.93 4.92
N ASN A 104 14.55 18.24 4.76
CA ASN A 104 15.69 18.92 5.38
C ASN A 104 15.61 18.86 6.91
N TYR A 105 14.43 19.06 7.50
CA TYR A 105 14.21 18.93 8.93
C TYR A 105 14.50 17.50 9.41
N ALA A 106 13.99 16.48 8.69
CA ALA A 106 14.26 15.08 8.99
C ALA A 106 15.76 14.78 8.96
N LEU A 107 16.46 15.19 7.89
CA LEU A 107 17.90 15.01 7.71
C LEU A 107 18.73 15.74 8.79
N THR A 108 18.38 16.99 9.10
CA THR A 108 19.14 17.82 10.08
C THR A 108 19.03 17.28 11.50
N ASN A 109 17.90 16.65 11.84
CA ASN A 109 17.66 16.10 13.17
C ASN A 109 17.90 14.58 13.26
N ASN A 110 18.37 13.95 12.18
CA ASN A 110 18.61 12.50 12.10
C ASN A 110 17.35 11.65 12.40
N ILE A 111 16.22 12.09 11.85
CA ILE A 111 14.89 11.50 12.00
C ILE A 111 14.49 10.87 10.68
N GLU A 112 13.90 9.67 10.70
CA GLU A 112 13.34 9.08 9.47
C GLU A 112 12.07 9.83 9.05
N LEU A 113 11.94 10.09 7.75
CA LEU A 113 10.82 10.85 7.18
C LEU A 113 9.45 10.30 7.60
N GLN A 114 9.32 8.97 7.70
CA GLN A 114 8.11 8.31 8.13
C GLN A 114 7.69 8.69 9.56
N HIS A 115 8.64 8.79 10.50
CA HIS A 115 8.35 9.12 11.89
C HIS A 115 7.94 10.58 12.03
N LEU A 116 8.56 11.48 11.26
CA LEU A 116 8.20 12.88 11.20
C LEU A 116 6.78 13.08 10.64
N ALA A 117 6.44 12.40 9.55
CA ALA A 117 5.10 12.41 8.97
C ALA A 117 4.05 11.83 9.92
N LEU A 118 4.39 10.74 10.61
CA LEU A 118 3.53 10.09 11.60
C LEU A 118 3.25 11.00 12.80
N ALA A 119 4.27 11.70 13.32
CA ALA A 119 4.11 12.69 14.39
C ALA A 119 3.24 13.87 13.96
N ALA A 120 3.44 14.40 12.74
CA ALA A 120 2.58 15.44 12.18
C ALA A 120 1.12 14.96 12.06
N TYR A 121 0.90 13.70 11.70
CA TYR A 121 -0.43 13.10 11.63
C TYR A 121 -1.09 12.94 13.01
N TYR A 122 -0.37 12.47 14.03
CA TYR A 122 -0.89 12.43 15.41
C TYR A 122 -1.25 13.82 15.92
N MET A 123 -0.42 14.84 15.63
CA MET A 123 -0.74 16.23 15.98
C MET A 123 -2.00 16.73 15.25
N PHE A 124 -2.18 16.35 13.99
CA PHE A 124 -3.40 16.65 13.24
C PHE A 124 -4.63 16.00 13.90
N LEU A 125 -4.54 14.71 14.25
CA LEU A 125 -5.62 13.99 14.91
C LEU A 125 -5.94 14.55 16.30
N PHE A 126 -4.92 14.92 17.08
CA PHE A 126 -5.07 15.62 18.35
C PHE A 126 -5.91 16.88 18.21
N LYS A 127 -5.62 17.72 17.21
CA LYS A 127 -6.39 18.94 16.96
C LYS A 127 -7.81 18.64 16.46
N LEU A 128 -7.96 17.63 15.60
CA LEU A 128 -9.24 17.24 15.03
C LEU A 128 -10.21 16.67 16.09
N THR A 129 -9.67 16.01 17.11
CA THR A 129 -10.42 15.36 18.20
C THR A 129 -10.61 16.27 19.41
N ASN A 130 -10.38 17.58 19.28
CA ASN A 130 -10.45 18.56 20.36
C ASN A 130 -9.52 18.25 21.56
N GLY A 131 -8.37 17.63 21.26
CA GLY A 131 -7.31 17.38 22.22
C GLY A 131 -7.40 16.04 22.94
N GLU A 132 -7.95 15.01 22.30
CA GLU A 132 -7.84 13.62 22.74
C GLU A 132 -6.36 13.24 22.84
N ARG A 133 -5.97 12.65 23.96
CA ARG A 133 -4.57 12.38 24.28
C ARG A 133 -4.18 10.93 24.03
N ASP A 134 -5.14 10.02 23.92
CA ASP A 134 -4.87 8.61 23.69
C ASP A 134 -5.37 8.22 22.30
N ILE A 135 -4.47 8.21 21.32
CA ILE A 135 -4.82 8.00 19.92
C ILE A 135 -4.17 6.72 19.41
N CYS A 136 -5.00 5.79 18.95
CA CYS A 136 -4.55 4.58 18.28
C CYS A 136 -4.86 4.66 16.78
N ILE A 137 -3.85 4.41 15.94
CA ILE A 137 -3.98 4.31 14.49
C ILE A 137 -3.43 2.97 14.01
N GLY A 138 -3.98 2.45 12.92
CA GLY A 138 -3.44 1.27 12.26
C GLY A 138 -2.33 1.66 11.28
N MET A 139 -1.20 0.96 11.32
CA MET A 139 -0.13 1.08 10.32
C MET A 139 0.00 -0.23 9.55
N ASN A 140 -0.07 -0.15 8.22
CA ASN A 140 0.20 -1.29 7.35
C ASN A 140 1.71 -1.59 7.32
N THR A 141 2.03 -2.86 7.53
CA THR A 141 3.39 -3.40 7.48
C THR A 141 3.46 -4.54 6.50
N HIS A 142 4.59 -4.67 5.82
CA HIS A 142 4.81 -5.74 4.86
C HIS A 142 5.60 -6.85 5.53
N THR A 143 4.96 -7.99 5.78
CA THR A 143 5.56 -9.14 6.47
C THR A 143 6.31 -10.06 5.51
N ARG A 144 7.02 -9.50 4.52
CA ARG A 144 7.98 -10.25 3.70
C ARG A 144 9.34 -10.31 4.40
N TYR A 145 9.35 -10.79 5.65
CA TYR A 145 10.53 -10.79 6.53
C TYR A 145 11.59 -11.85 6.16
N LYS A 146 11.23 -12.82 5.33
CA LYS A 146 12.16 -13.79 4.73
C LYS A 146 12.35 -13.50 3.25
N TYR A 147 13.57 -13.72 2.76
CA TYR A 147 13.94 -13.47 1.37
C TYR A 147 13.09 -14.30 0.39
N GLU A 148 12.79 -15.54 0.78
CA GLU A 148 12.00 -16.52 0.04
C GLU A 148 10.55 -16.08 -0.20
N PHE A 149 10.02 -15.15 0.61
CA PHE A 149 8.66 -14.63 0.46
C PHE A 149 8.57 -13.41 -0.47
N LYS A 150 9.71 -12.86 -0.92
CA LYS A 150 9.73 -11.70 -1.82
C LYS A 150 9.26 -12.03 -3.23
N SER A 151 9.42 -13.28 -3.68
CA SER A 151 9.09 -13.73 -5.03
C SER A 151 7.75 -14.45 -5.16
N ILE A 152 6.95 -14.50 -4.08
CA ILE A 152 5.68 -15.23 -4.03
C ILE A 152 4.51 -14.24 -4.03
N ILE A 153 3.53 -14.48 -4.89
CA ILE A 153 2.26 -13.74 -4.92
C ILE A 153 1.39 -14.18 -3.72
N GLY A 154 0.83 -13.22 -2.98
CA GLY A 154 -0.03 -13.47 -1.83
C GLY A 154 -0.19 -12.25 -0.93
N LEU A 155 -1.10 -12.32 0.05
CA LEU A 155 -1.33 -11.27 1.03
C LEU A 155 -0.29 -11.36 2.16
N TYR A 156 0.69 -10.45 2.14
CA TYR A 156 1.70 -10.31 3.20
C TYR A 156 1.56 -8.98 3.96
N GLU A 157 0.48 -8.25 3.74
CA GLU A 157 0.17 -7.07 4.54
C GLU A 157 -0.33 -7.51 5.92
N ASN A 158 0.21 -6.86 6.96
CA ASN A 158 -0.28 -6.96 8.32
C ASN A 158 -0.53 -5.56 8.86
N LEU A 159 -1.60 -5.38 9.62
CA LEU A 159 -1.90 -4.12 10.28
C LEU A 159 -1.43 -4.18 11.73
N ILE A 160 -0.62 -3.22 12.17
CA ILE A 160 -0.25 -3.08 13.58
C ILE A 160 -0.89 -1.83 14.19
N PRO A 161 -1.49 -1.94 15.39
CA PRO A 161 -1.98 -0.77 16.12
C PRO A 161 -0.80 -0.01 16.73
N LEU A 162 -0.72 1.29 16.43
CA LEU A 162 0.20 2.23 17.05
C LEU A 162 -0.59 3.15 17.98
N ARG A 163 -0.47 2.92 19.30
CA ARG A 163 -1.10 3.74 20.33
C ARG A 163 -0.10 4.79 20.82
N CYS A 164 -0.43 6.07 20.61
CA CYS A 164 0.37 7.21 20.99
C CYS A 164 -0.34 7.98 22.10
N GLN A 165 0.35 8.19 23.22
CA GLN A 165 -0.11 9.07 24.30
C GLN A 165 0.51 10.46 24.14
N LEU A 166 -0.32 11.46 23.94
CA LEU A 166 0.06 12.83 23.62
C LEU A 166 -0.02 13.71 24.85
N ASP A 167 1.07 14.42 25.16
CA ASP A 167 1.05 15.50 26.15
C ASP A 167 0.89 16.88 25.48
N ARG A 168 0.16 17.78 26.15
CA ARG A 168 -0.02 19.17 25.69
C ARG A 168 1.22 20.01 25.91
N ASP A 169 2.03 19.63 26.89
CA ASP A 169 3.23 20.36 27.28
C ASP A 169 4.46 19.92 26.46
N ASP A 170 4.34 18.85 25.68
CA ASP A 170 5.39 18.39 24.78
C ASP A 170 5.58 19.34 23.60
N SER A 171 6.84 19.67 23.34
CA SER A 171 7.22 20.26 22.06
C SER A 171 7.03 19.27 20.92
N PHE A 172 6.84 19.78 19.70
CA PHE A 172 6.76 18.93 18.51
C PHE A 172 7.98 18.01 18.36
N ARG A 173 9.17 18.47 18.77
CA ARG A 173 10.38 17.64 18.74
C ARG A 173 10.27 16.43 19.68
N GLN A 174 9.80 16.64 20.90
CA GLN A 174 9.60 15.56 21.88
C GLN A 174 8.57 14.54 21.35
N LEU A 175 7.50 15.02 20.72
CA LEU A 175 6.53 14.16 20.05
C LEU A 175 7.18 13.29 18.96
N VAL A 176 8.04 13.87 18.12
CA VAL A 176 8.70 13.11 17.05
C VAL A 176 9.65 12.06 17.62
N GLU A 177 10.43 12.40 18.65
CA GLU A 177 11.33 11.46 19.35
C GLU A 177 10.54 10.30 19.96
N TYR A 178 9.42 10.60 20.63
CA TYR A 178 8.50 9.60 21.18
C TYR A 178 7.90 8.68 20.09
N VAL A 179 7.40 9.27 19.01
CA VAL A 179 6.81 8.52 17.88
C VAL A 179 7.85 7.62 17.21
N GLN A 180 9.10 8.09 17.06
CA GLN A 180 10.18 7.29 16.51
C GLN A 180 10.49 6.08 17.39
N GLU A 181 10.61 6.27 18.71
CA GLU A 181 10.84 5.17 19.64
C GLU A 181 9.68 4.16 19.61
N MET A 182 8.44 4.66 19.72
CA MET A 182 7.22 3.85 19.67
C MET A 182 7.14 3.04 18.38
N ALA A 183 7.25 3.68 17.21
CA ALA A 183 7.16 3.02 15.91
C ALA A 183 8.27 1.98 15.73
N THR A 184 9.52 2.31 16.08
CA THR A 184 10.65 1.39 16.00
C THR A 184 10.45 0.16 16.90
N ASN A 185 9.92 0.36 18.10
CA ASN A 185 9.63 -0.73 19.03
C ASN A 185 8.48 -1.61 18.53
N CYS A 186 7.40 -1.01 18.01
CA CYS A 186 6.29 -1.75 17.42
C CYS A 186 6.72 -2.56 16.19
N MET A 187 7.61 -2.02 15.35
CA MET A 187 8.08 -2.71 14.15
C MET A 187 8.81 -4.02 14.44
N LYS A 188 9.45 -4.16 15.61
CA LYS A 188 10.07 -5.43 16.06
C LYS A 188 9.06 -6.58 16.16
N TYR A 189 7.77 -6.27 16.30
CA TYR A 189 6.67 -7.22 16.41
C TYR A 189 5.70 -7.16 15.22
N SER A 190 6.08 -6.48 14.14
CA SER A 190 5.24 -6.27 12.93
C SER A 190 4.79 -7.56 12.23
N TYR A 191 5.43 -8.70 12.51
CA TYR A 191 5.03 -10.01 11.99
C TYR A 191 3.85 -10.64 12.74
N PHE A 192 3.48 -10.12 13.91
CA PHE A 192 2.43 -10.70 14.73
C PHE A 192 1.06 -10.33 14.16
N PRO A 193 0.21 -11.30 13.75
CA PRO A 193 -1.04 -10.98 13.06
C PRO A 193 -2.00 -10.22 13.96
N LEU A 194 -2.62 -9.15 13.44
CA LEU A 194 -3.61 -8.35 14.17
C LEU A 194 -4.69 -9.18 14.86
N GLN A 195 -5.14 -10.23 14.18
CA GLN A 195 -6.20 -11.15 14.64
C GLN A 195 -5.86 -11.72 16.02
N HIS A 196 -4.59 -12.07 16.25
CA HIS A 196 -4.14 -12.60 17.53
C HIS A 196 -4.04 -11.52 18.61
N ILE A 197 -3.72 -10.27 18.24
CA ILE A 197 -3.73 -9.13 19.16
C ILE A 197 -5.17 -8.89 19.66
N LEU A 198 -6.13 -8.90 18.74
CA LEU A 198 -7.55 -8.72 19.08
C LEU A 198 -8.09 -9.86 19.93
N ALA A 199 -7.71 -11.11 19.63
CA ALA A 199 -8.13 -12.28 20.38
C ALA A 199 -7.69 -12.25 21.86
N GLN A 200 -6.56 -11.60 22.18
CA GLN A 200 -6.07 -11.46 23.55
C GLN A 200 -6.78 -10.35 24.34
N HIS A 201 -7.53 -9.49 23.67
CA HIS A 201 -8.24 -8.35 24.25
C HIS A 201 -9.76 -8.41 24.01
N SER A 202 -10.29 -9.58 23.66
CA SER A 202 -11.72 -9.80 23.38
C SER A 202 -12.61 -9.80 24.62
N ASP A 203 -12.02 -9.85 25.82
CA ASP A 203 -12.71 -9.97 27.11
C ASP A 203 -12.81 -8.64 27.89
N CYS A 204 -12.55 -7.49 27.24
CA CYS A 204 -12.72 -6.14 27.81
C CYS A 204 -13.89 -5.39 27.16
#